data_AF-A0A0A7RYK4-F1
#
_entry.id   AF-A0A0A7RYK4-F1
#
_cell.length_a   1.000
_cell.length_b   1.000
_cell.length_c   1.000
_cell.angle_alpha   90.00
_cell.angle_beta   90.00
_cell.angle_gamma   90.00
#
_symmetry.space_group_name_H-M   'P 1'
#
loop_
_entity.id
_entity.type
_entity.pdbx_description
1 polymer ?
#
loop_
_entity_poly.entity_id
_entity_poly.type
_entity_poly.pdbx_seq_one_letter_code
_entity_poly.pdbx_strand_id
1 'polypeptide(L)'
;MKLQAIDKLIAILKQLRDPITGCDWDKVQTFDSITSCTLEETYEVLDTIKQKNYPELQKELGDLLFQIVFYAELADEQKLFNFDDVCQAICDKLIQRHPHIFSENKRKVAWETLKQQERNQKKQFSILDDIPLSMPALMRAEKVQKRCASVGFDWNTLPPVVDKVKEELEEVFVELNRENPIKKNIEEEIGDLLFATVNLARHLGLHSEFILQQAIHKFTQRFNYIETYFNNKNQALSDITLEEMESVWQQAKQHEKQKLK
;
A
#
# COMPACT_ATOMS: atom_id res chain seq x y z
N MET A 1 -5.93 39.25 -11.00
CA MET A 1 -4.93 38.17 -11.18
C MET A 1 -5.70 36.89 -11.43
N LYS A 2 -5.37 36.10 -12.46
CA LYS A 2 -5.90 34.73 -12.56
C LYS A 2 -5.31 33.96 -11.36
N LEU A 3 -6.16 33.53 -10.43
CA LEU A 3 -5.79 32.54 -9.42
C LEU A 3 -5.16 31.34 -10.14
N GLN A 4 -4.02 30.87 -9.66
CA GLN A 4 -3.44 29.63 -10.19
C GLN A 4 -4.39 28.48 -9.86
N ALA A 5 -4.29 27.37 -10.60
CA ALA A 5 -5.23 26.25 -10.46
C ALA A 5 -5.30 25.72 -9.02
N ILE A 6 -4.17 25.71 -8.30
CA ILE A 6 -4.11 25.29 -6.91
C ILE A 6 -4.81 26.27 -5.96
N ASP A 7 -4.63 27.58 -6.14
CA ASP A 7 -5.30 28.60 -5.32
C ASP A 7 -6.83 28.50 -5.47
N LYS A 8 -7.30 28.16 -6.67
CA LYS A 8 -8.73 27.92 -6.92
C LYS A 8 -9.23 26.70 -6.15
N LEU A 9 -8.47 25.61 -6.13
CA LEU A 9 -8.84 24.40 -5.39
C LEU A 9 -8.95 24.68 -3.89
N ILE A 10 -7.96 25.38 -3.33
CA ILE A 10 -7.97 25.80 -1.92
C ILE A 10 -9.19 26.70 -1.65
N ALA A 11 -9.45 27.69 -2.51
CA ALA A 11 -10.60 28.58 -2.35
C ALA A 11 -11.95 27.85 -2.45
N ILE A 12 -12.07 26.86 -3.35
CA ILE A 12 -13.27 26.01 -3.45
C ILE A 12 -13.48 25.26 -2.15
N LEU A 13 -12.44 24.62 -1.62
CA LEU A 13 -12.57 23.87 -0.37
C LEU A 13 -12.92 24.77 0.80
N LYS A 14 -12.28 25.95 0.92
CA LYS A 14 -12.64 26.97 1.94
C LYS A 14 -14.12 27.32 1.88
N GLN A 15 -14.68 27.46 0.68
CA GLN A 15 -16.11 27.71 0.50
C GLN A 15 -16.96 26.49 0.85
N LEU A 16 -16.54 25.27 0.51
CA LEU A 16 -17.25 24.04 0.86
C LEU A 16 -17.31 23.82 2.38
N ARG A 17 -16.26 24.23 3.10
CA ARG A 17 -16.16 24.10 4.55
C ARG A 17 -16.62 25.34 5.33
N ASP A 18 -17.10 26.38 4.65
CA ASP A 18 -17.61 27.59 5.31
C ASP A 18 -18.72 27.23 6.32
N PRO A 19 -18.65 27.64 7.59
CA PRO A 19 -19.59 27.19 8.62
C PRO A 19 -21.06 27.54 8.34
N ILE A 20 -21.32 28.58 7.55
CA ILE A 20 -22.66 29.11 7.30
C ILE A 20 -23.19 28.66 5.94
N THR A 21 -22.37 28.77 4.90
CA THR A 21 -22.74 28.59 3.50
C THR A 21 -22.13 27.35 2.85
N GLY A 22 -21.29 26.62 3.58
CA GLY A 22 -20.64 25.41 3.11
C GLY A 22 -21.57 24.20 3.03
N CYS A 23 -21.07 23.16 2.38
CA CYS A 23 -21.73 21.88 2.19
C CYS A 23 -21.84 21.11 3.51
N ASP A 24 -23.01 20.55 3.81
CA ASP A 24 -23.27 19.84 5.06
C ASP A 24 -22.36 18.62 5.26
N TRP A 25 -21.99 17.94 4.17
CA TRP A 25 -21.07 16.82 4.23
C TRP A 25 -19.64 17.28 4.53
N ASP A 26 -19.14 18.30 3.82
CA ASP A 26 -17.75 18.76 3.98
C ASP A 26 -17.51 19.35 5.37
N LYS A 27 -18.42 20.18 5.89
CA LYS A 27 -18.28 20.86 7.19
C LYS A 27 -18.08 19.90 8.37
N VAL A 28 -18.68 18.71 8.33
CA VAL A 28 -18.64 17.76 9.45
C VAL A 28 -17.44 16.81 9.40
N GLN A 29 -16.65 16.84 8.33
CA GLN A 29 -15.48 15.96 8.19
C GLN A 29 -14.38 16.35 9.16
N THR A 30 -13.62 15.33 9.59
CA THR A 30 -12.48 15.43 10.49
C THR A 30 -11.26 14.73 9.86
N PHE A 31 -10.08 14.82 10.50
CA PHE A 31 -8.91 14.07 10.05
C PHE A 31 -9.20 12.58 9.92
N ASP A 32 -9.88 12.00 10.91
CA ASP A 32 -10.18 10.57 10.96
C ASP A 32 -11.17 10.16 9.86
N SER A 33 -12.24 10.93 9.64
CA SER A 33 -13.28 10.56 8.67
C SER A 33 -12.80 10.57 7.22
N ILE A 34 -11.78 11.36 6.89
CA ILE A 34 -11.21 11.46 5.54
C ILE A 34 -10.16 10.36 5.26
N THR A 35 -9.68 9.65 6.29
CA THR A 35 -8.63 8.62 6.11
C THR A 35 -9.04 7.48 5.20
N SER A 36 -10.31 7.04 5.25
CA SER A 36 -10.81 5.98 4.36
C SER A 36 -10.83 6.43 2.91
N CYS A 37 -11.34 7.64 2.63
CA CYS A 37 -11.34 8.21 1.29
C CYS A 37 -9.91 8.32 0.74
N THR A 38 -8.96 8.81 1.54
CA THR A 38 -7.55 8.89 1.11
C THR A 38 -6.97 7.54 0.72
N LEU A 39 -7.34 6.49 1.43
CA LEU A 39 -6.90 5.13 1.10
C LEU A 39 -7.56 4.64 -0.20
N GLU A 40 -8.85 4.88 -0.38
CA GLU A 40 -9.61 4.58 -1.60
C GLU A 40 -8.98 5.27 -2.83
N GLU A 41 -8.83 6.60 -2.80
CA GLU A 41 -8.23 7.38 -3.91
C GLU A 41 -6.80 6.89 -4.25
N THR A 42 -6.04 6.48 -3.23
CA THR A 42 -4.70 5.91 -3.46
C THR A 42 -4.79 4.63 -4.28
N TYR A 43 -5.77 3.76 -4.00
CA TYR A 43 -5.95 2.53 -4.77
C TYR A 43 -6.50 2.80 -6.18
N GLU A 44 -7.35 3.80 -6.38
CA GLU A 44 -7.84 4.19 -7.71
C GLU A 44 -6.71 4.74 -8.60
N VAL A 45 -5.81 5.56 -8.04
CA VAL A 45 -4.56 5.96 -8.72
C VAL A 45 -3.72 4.75 -9.12
N LEU A 46 -3.55 3.77 -8.23
CA LEU A 46 -2.76 2.57 -8.53
C LEU A 46 -3.40 1.71 -9.63
N ASP A 47 -4.72 1.59 -9.62
CA ASP A 47 -5.46 0.82 -10.63
C ASP A 47 -5.40 1.49 -12.01
N THR A 48 -5.59 2.80 -12.09
CA THR A 48 -5.50 3.55 -13.36
C THR A 48 -4.09 3.48 -13.98
N ILE A 49 -3.03 3.53 -13.17
CA ILE A 49 -1.64 3.30 -13.62
C ILE A 49 -1.49 1.89 -14.20
N LYS A 50 -1.99 0.88 -13.49
CA LYS A 50 -1.89 -0.52 -13.92
C LYS A 50 -2.61 -0.77 -15.25
N GLN A 51 -3.76 -0.13 -15.44
CA GLN A 51 -4.53 -0.18 -16.67
C GLN A 51 -3.95 0.70 -17.79
N LYS A 52 -2.94 1.53 -17.49
CA LYS A 52 -2.39 2.57 -18.39
C LYS A 52 -3.47 3.54 -18.89
N ASN A 53 -4.51 3.77 -18.07
CA ASN A 53 -5.59 4.71 -18.38
C ASN A 53 -5.20 6.11 -17.93
N TYR A 54 -4.35 6.78 -18.71
CA TYR A 54 -3.82 8.11 -18.36
C TYR A 54 -4.89 9.21 -18.25
N PRO A 55 -5.96 9.23 -19.05
CA PRO A 55 -7.06 10.18 -18.86
C PRO A 55 -7.73 10.06 -17.49
N GLU A 56 -7.95 8.83 -17.02
CA GLU A 56 -8.54 8.63 -15.68
C GLU A 56 -7.52 8.91 -14.58
N LEU A 57 -6.26 8.51 -14.76
CA LEU A 57 -5.17 8.82 -13.83
C LEU A 57 -5.07 10.32 -13.52
N GLN A 58 -5.31 11.19 -14.50
CA GLN A 58 -5.33 12.64 -14.26
C GLN A 58 -6.41 13.06 -13.25
N LYS A 59 -7.58 12.42 -13.28
CA LYS A 59 -8.69 12.69 -12.35
C LYS A 59 -8.37 12.14 -10.97
N GLU A 60 -7.94 10.88 -10.87
CA GLU A 60 -7.59 10.24 -9.60
C GLU A 60 -6.46 10.97 -8.87
N LEU A 61 -5.47 11.50 -9.61
CA LEU A 61 -4.44 12.36 -9.03
C LEU A 61 -5.00 13.70 -8.52
N GLY A 62 -6.05 14.21 -9.15
CA GLY A 62 -6.80 15.38 -8.70
C GLY A 62 -7.57 15.09 -7.42
N ASP A 63 -8.22 13.94 -7.32
CA ASP A 63 -8.97 13.52 -6.13
C ASP A 63 -8.03 13.25 -4.95
N LEU A 64 -6.90 12.59 -5.19
CA LEU A 64 -5.84 12.45 -4.18
C LEU A 64 -5.25 13.81 -3.76
N LEU A 65 -5.06 14.75 -4.69
CA LEU A 65 -4.63 16.11 -4.36
C LEU A 65 -5.70 16.85 -3.53
N PHE A 66 -6.98 16.66 -3.84
CA PHE A 66 -8.08 17.20 -3.06
C PHE A 66 -8.04 16.71 -1.61
N GLN A 67 -7.76 15.43 -1.35
CA GLN A 67 -7.59 14.92 0.02
C GLN A 67 -6.44 15.63 0.76
N ILE A 68 -5.31 15.90 0.11
CA ILE A 68 -4.17 16.62 0.71
C ILE A 68 -4.57 18.06 1.07
N VAL A 69 -5.27 18.74 0.17
CA VAL A 69 -5.79 20.10 0.41
C VAL A 69 -6.83 20.08 1.52
N PHE A 70 -7.65 19.04 1.62
CA PHE A 70 -8.62 18.83 2.70
C PHE A 70 -7.97 18.76 4.07
N TYR A 71 -6.91 17.96 4.21
CA TYR A 71 -6.15 17.90 5.45
C TYR A 71 -5.47 19.21 5.82
N ALA A 72 -4.95 19.93 4.82
CA ALA A 72 -4.33 21.23 5.04
C ALA A 72 -5.36 22.27 5.53
N GLU A 73 -6.59 22.26 5.01
CA GLU A 73 -7.65 23.16 5.46
C GLU A 73 -8.11 22.83 6.90
N LEU A 74 -8.33 21.54 7.21
CA LEU A 74 -8.63 21.10 8.58
C LEU A 74 -7.55 21.53 9.58
N ALA A 75 -6.28 21.52 9.16
CA ALA A 75 -5.16 21.98 9.96
C ALA A 75 -5.10 23.50 10.09
N ASP A 76 -5.43 24.25 9.03
CA ASP A 76 -5.47 25.72 9.01
C ASP A 76 -6.60 26.23 9.93
N GLU A 77 -7.78 25.61 9.89
CA GLU A 77 -8.91 25.87 10.80
C GLU A 77 -8.50 25.73 12.28
N GLN A 78 -7.62 24.78 12.57
CA GLN A 78 -7.08 24.52 13.91
C GLN A 78 -5.77 25.27 14.20
N LYS A 79 -5.28 26.12 13.27
CA LYS A 79 -4.02 26.87 13.36
C LYS A 79 -2.79 25.99 13.61
N LEU A 80 -2.78 24.78 13.08
CA LEU A 80 -1.67 23.83 13.22
C LEU A 80 -0.61 24.06 12.14
N PHE A 81 -1.04 24.08 10.88
CA PHE A 81 -0.25 24.35 9.67
C PHE A 81 -1.22 24.55 8.51
N ASN A 82 -0.75 25.13 7.40
CA ASN A 82 -1.54 25.30 6.17
C ASN A 82 -0.90 24.57 4.97
N PHE A 83 -1.49 24.72 3.78
CA PHE A 83 -1.03 24.05 2.57
C PHE A 83 0.39 24.50 2.14
N ASP A 84 0.74 25.77 2.35
CA ASP A 84 2.08 26.29 2.03
C ASP A 84 3.14 25.67 2.95
N ASP A 85 2.83 25.49 4.24
CA ASP A 85 3.70 24.81 5.19
C ASP A 85 3.98 23.36 4.78
N VAL A 86 2.96 22.63 4.29
CA VAL A 86 3.10 21.27 3.75
C VAL A 86 4.04 21.26 2.54
N CYS A 87 3.83 22.19 1.59
CA CYS A 87 4.68 22.34 0.40
C CYS A 87 6.12 22.69 0.78
N GLN A 88 6.33 23.62 1.71
CA GLN A 88 7.65 24.02 2.16
C GLN A 88 8.39 22.85 2.83
N ALA A 89 7.70 22.10 3.70
CA ALA A 89 8.28 20.97 4.39
C ALA A 89 8.77 19.86 3.45
N ILE A 90 8.04 19.57 2.36
CA ILE A 90 8.50 18.59 1.36
C ILE A 90 9.62 19.15 0.48
N CYS A 91 9.57 20.44 0.10
CA CYS A 91 10.64 21.10 -0.64
C CYS A 91 11.98 21.06 0.12
N ASP A 92 11.98 21.49 1.38
CA ASP A 92 13.18 21.49 2.24
C ASP A 92 13.75 20.08 2.38
N LYS A 93 12.88 19.09 2.60
CA LYS A 93 13.27 17.68 2.69
C LYS A 93 13.88 17.16 1.38
N LEU A 94 13.29 17.49 0.22
CA LEU A 94 13.81 17.03 -1.07
C LEU A 94 15.16 17.68 -1.39
N ILE A 95 15.32 18.97 -1.10
CA ILE A 95 16.59 19.69 -1.26
C ILE A 95 17.67 19.07 -0.37
N GLN A 96 17.36 18.86 0.92
CA GLN A 96 18.28 18.26 1.88
C GLN A 96 18.70 16.83 1.47
N ARG A 97 17.78 16.04 0.88
CA ARG A 97 18.06 14.66 0.49
C ARG A 97 18.75 14.51 -0.86
N HIS A 98 18.80 15.57 -1.67
CA HIS A 98 19.46 15.58 -2.97
C HIS A 98 20.54 16.67 -3.05
N PRO A 99 21.54 16.67 -2.15
CA PRO A 99 22.59 17.69 -2.17
C PRO A 99 23.40 17.64 -3.47
N HIS A 100 23.48 16.49 -4.14
CA HIS A 100 24.14 16.36 -5.44
C HIS A 100 23.44 17.11 -6.59
N ILE A 101 22.17 17.47 -6.44
CA ILE A 101 21.40 18.28 -7.38
C ILE A 101 21.38 19.75 -6.94
N PHE A 102 21.10 20.00 -5.66
CA PHE A 102 20.80 21.35 -5.13
C PHE A 102 21.94 22.02 -4.37
N SER A 103 23.07 21.33 -4.15
CA SER A 103 24.27 21.89 -3.52
C SER A 103 25.47 21.75 -4.46
N GLU A 104 26.48 22.61 -4.31
CA GLU A 104 27.73 22.51 -5.08
C GLU A 104 28.52 21.22 -4.76
N ASN A 105 28.22 20.56 -3.65
CA ASN A 105 28.87 19.33 -3.20
C ASN A 105 28.22 18.10 -3.85
N LYS A 106 28.79 17.63 -4.97
CA LYS A 106 28.31 16.48 -5.78
C LYS A 106 28.42 15.10 -5.10
N ARG A 107 28.67 15.00 -3.79
CA ARG A 107 28.76 13.69 -3.12
C ARG A 107 27.37 13.07 -3.00
N LYS A 108 27.19 11.87 -3.57
CA LYS A 108 26.01 11.04 -3.36
C LYS A 108 26.04 10.51 -1.92
N VAL A 109 25.28 11.12 -1.02
CA VAL A 109 24.98 10.54 0.28
C VAL A 109 23.90 9.48 0.08
N ALA A 110 24.06 8.28 0.66
CA ALA A 110 23.06 7.23 0.57
C ALA A 110 21.74 7.68 1.22
N TRP A 111 20.63 7.54 0.48
CA TRP A 111 19.28 7.96 0.88
C TRP A 111 18.85 7.40 2.25
N GLU A 112 19.27 6.18 2.57
CA GLU A 112 18.96 5.52 3.83
C GLU A 112 19.68 6.16 5.02
N THR A 113 20.92 6.60 4.84
CA THR A 113 21.71 7.28 5.87
C THR A 113 21.08 8.62 6.27
N LEU A 114 20.55 9.37 5.30
CA LEU A 114 19.86 10.65 5.56
C LEU A 114 18.55 10.43 6.33
N LYS A 115 17.78 9.39 5.99
CA LYS A 115 16.57 9.01 6.75
C LYS A 115 16.89 8.56 8.17
N GLN A 116 18.06 7.96 8.40
CA GLN A 116 18.50 7.55 9.73
C GLN A 116 18.90 8.78 10.58
N GLN A 117 19.57 9.77 9.99
CA GLN A 117 19.92 11.03 10.65
C GLN A 117 18.68 11.83 11.08
N GLU A 118 17.64 11.92 10.24
CA GLU A 118 16.36 12.58 10.58
C GLU A 118 15.70 11.94 11.83
N ARG A 119 15.83 10.63 12.03
CA ARG A 119 15.24 9.91 13.17
C ARG A 119 15.98 10.16 14.46
N ASN A 120 17.31 10.16 14.40
CA ASN A 120 18.15 10.43 15.56
C ASN A 120 17.85 11.82 16.14
N GLN A 121 17.44 12.78 15.31
CA GLN A 121 17.00 14.11 15.75
C GLN A 121 15.65 14.11 16.46
N LYS A 122 14.76 13.15 16.18
CA LYS A 122 13.40 13.08 16.74
C LYS A 122 13.30 12.43 18.14
N LYS A 123 14.43 12.11 18.81
CA LYS A 123 14.46 11.42 20.13
C LYS A 123 13.55 10.18 20.19
N GLN A 124 13.49 9.39 19.12
CA GLN A 124 12.75 8.12 19.13
C GLN A 124 13.57 7.06 19.87
N PHE A 125 12.90 6.30 20.76
CA PHE A 125 13.56 5.36 21.66
C PHE A 125 13.69 3.96 21.03
N SER A 126 12.82 3.60 20.09
CA SER A 126 12.87 2.34 19.35
C SER A 126 12.97 2.55 17.85
N ILE A 127 13.71 1.66 17.18
CA ILE A 127 13.90 1.65 15.73
C ILE A 127 12.57 1.43 14.96
N LEU A 128 11.52 0.95 15.64
CA LEU A 128 10.21 0.62 15.09
C LEU A 128 9.13 1.69 15.35
N ASP A 129 9.38 2.70 16.18
CA ASP A 129 8.38 3.70 16.65
C ASP A 129 7.70 4.49 15.52
N ASP A 130 8.30 4.48 14.34
CA ASP A 130 8.00 5.35 13.20
C ASP A 130 7.29 4.61 12.05
N ILE A 131 6.72 3.44 12.37
CA ILE A 131 5.98 2.59 11.43
C ILE A 131 4.48 2.81 11.66
N PRO A 132 3.75 3.40 10.68
CA PRO A 132 2.32 3.63 10.82
C PRO A 132 1.54 2.34 11.13
N LEU A 133 0.66 2.38 12.13
CA LEU A 133 -0.18 1.25 12.51
C LEU A 133 -1.26 0.95 11.47
N SER A 134 -1.74 1.97 10.75
CA SER A 134 -2.76 1.87 9.69
C SER A 134 -2.25 1.27 8.38
N MET A 135 -0.94 0.98 8.28
CA MET A 135 -0.35 0.39 7.08
C MET A 135 -0.84 -1.05 6.88
N PRO A 136 -1.14 -1.48 5.64
CA PRO A 136 -1.43 -2.88 5.34
C PRO A 136 -0.38 -3.83 5.91
N ALA A 137 -0.82 -4.99 6.40
CA ALA A 137 0.02 -5.89 7.19
C ALA A 137 1.30 -6.32 6.44
N LEU A 138 1.23 -6.60 5.13
CA LEU A 138 2.40 -7.02 4.34
C LEU A 138 3.41 -5.88 4.16
N MET A 139 2.93 -4.67 3.86
CA MET A 139 3.79 -3.47 3.79
C MET A 139 4.43 -3.17 5.14
N ARG A 140 3.66 -3.31 6.22
CA ARG A 140 4.14 -3.07 7.58
C ARG A 140 5.21 -4.08 7.96
N ALA A 141 4.99 -5.38 7.69
CA ALA A 141 5.97 -6.44 7.89
C ALA A 141 7.26 -6.18 7.10
N GLU A 142 7.17 -5.84 5.81
CA GLU A 142 8.34 -5.50 4.98
C GLU A 142 9.12 -4.31 5.58
N LYS A 143 8.40 -3.28 6.05
CA LYS A 143 9.00 -2.09 6.67
C LYS A 143 9.66 -2.41 8.01
N VAL A 144 9.04 -3.21 8.87
CA VAL A 144 9.63 -3.69 10.12
C VAL A 144 10.94 -4.43 9.84
N GLN A 145 10.93 -5.38 8.91
CA GLN A 145 12.11 -6.16 8.55
C GLN A 145 13.23 -5.28 7.98
N LYS A 146 12.91 -4.30 7.11
CA LYS A 146 13.90 -3.31 6.62
C LYS A 146 14.52 -2.48 7.75
N ARG A 147 13.78 -2.19 8.83
CA ARG A 147 14.33 -1.50 10.01
C ARG A 147 15.31 -2.38 10.76
N CYS A 148 14.92 -3.62 11.05
CA CYS A 148 15.79 -4.56 11.73
C CYS A 148 17.08 -4.79 10.90
N ALA A 149 16.95 -4.91 9.58
CA ALA A 149 18.10 -5.03 8.69
C ALA A 149 19.05 -3.82 8.73
N SER A 150 18.53 -2.59 8.88
CA SER A 150 19.36 -1.38 8.97
C SER A 150 20.28 -1.32 10.20
N VAL A 151 20.01 -2.15 11.23
CA VAL A 151 20.88 -2.30 12.41
C VAL A 151 21.64 -3.63 12.43
N GLY A 152 21.63 -4.36 11.31
CA GLY A 152 22.35 -5.62 11.14
C GLY A 152 21.57 -6.87 11.57
N PHE A 153 20.29 -6.75 11.91
CA PHE A 153 19.43 -7.91 12.17
C PHE A 153 18.77 -8.38 10.86
N ASP A 154 19.57 -9.05 10.03
CA ASP A 154 19.13 -9.66 8.77
C ASP A 154 20.07 -10.80 8.35
N TRP A 155 19.58 -11.67 7.48
CA TRP A 155 20.40 -12.68 6.82
C TRP A 155 21.18 -12.06 5.66
N ASN A 156 22.38 -12.57 5.39
CA ASN A 156 23.21 -12.10 4.27
C ASN A 156 23.01 -12.90 2.98
N THR A 157 22.28 -14.01 3.05
CA THR A 157 22.09 -14.93 1.92
C THR A 157 20.66 -15.45 1.91
N LEU A 158 20.20 -15.87 0.74
CA LEU A 158 18.84 -16.37 0.52
C LEU A 158 18.52 -17.74 1.16
N PRO A 159 19.44 -18.74 1.22
CA PRO A 159 19.08 -20.06 1.72
C PRO A 159 18.50 -20.08 3.15
N PRO A 160 19.08 -19.39 4.15
CA PRO A 160 18.49 -19.31 5.49
C PRO A 160 17.08 -18.72 5.52
N VAL A 161 16.78 -17.79 4.60
CA VAL A 161 15.45 -17.17 4.49
C VAL A 161 14.42 -18.17 3.96
N VAL A 162 14.81 -18.96 2.97
CA VAL A 162 13.96 -20.05 2.42
C VAL A 162 13.75 -21.14 3.47
N ASP A 163 14.78 -21.50 4.22
CA ASP A 163 14.68 -22.52 5.26
C ASP A 163 13.77 -22.06 6.41
N LYS A 164 13.81 -20.78 6.79
CA LYS A 164 12.85 -20.24 7.76
C LYS A 164 11.40 -20.34 7.26
N VAL A 165 11.12 -20.07 5.98
CA VAL A 165 9.75 -20.26 5.43
C VAL A 165 9.29 -21.72 5.53
N LYS A 166 10.19 -22.69 5.34
CA LYS A 166 9.84 -24.11 5.51
C LYS A 166 9.60 -24.46 6.98
N GLU A 167 10.44 -23.95 7.87
CA GLU A 167 10.32 -24.12 9.33
C GLU A 167 8.94 -23.64 9.81
N GLU A 168 8.52 -22.42 9.47
CA GLU A 168 7.20 -21.90 9.86
C GLU A 168 6.05 -22.75 9.29
N LEU A 169 6.21 -23.27 8.07
CA LEU A 169 5.22 -24.16 7.48
C LEU A 169 5.14 -25.50 8.23
N GLU A 170 6.28 -26.03 8.68
CA GLU A 170 6.36 -27.22 9.51
C GLU A 170 5.72 -27.00 10.89
N GLU A 171 5.92 -25.84 11.50
CA GLU A 171 5.31 -25.45 12.78
C GLU A 171 3.77 -25.38 12.67
N VAL A 172 3.24 -24.82 11.58
CA VAL A 172 1.79 -24.89 11.26
C VAL A 172 1.31 -26.35 11.20
N PHE A 173 2.04 -27.24 10.53
CA PHE A 173 1.67 -28.66 10.45
C PHE A 173 1.74 -29.35 11.81
N VAL A 174 2.70 -29.00 12.67
CA VAL A 174 2.81 -29.53 14.02
C VAL A 174 1.56 -29.18 14.83
N GLU A 175 1.12 -27.92 14.83
CA GLU A 175 -0.07 -27.49 15.57
C GLU A 175 -1.35 -28.14 15.04
N LEU A 176 -1.49 -28.27 13.71
CA LEU A 176 -2.65 -28.91 13.07
C LEU A 176 -2.78 -30.41 13.39
N ASN A 177 -1.66 -31.12 13.59
CA ASN A 177 -1.66 -32.56 13.82
C ASN A 177 -1.67 -32.95 15.32
N ARG A 178 -1.81 -31.99 16.23
CA ARG A 178 -1.98 -32.29 17.66
C ARG A 178 -3.30 -33.02 17.91
N GLU A 179 -3.33 -33.85 18.94
CA GLU A 179 -4.55 -34.54 19.37
C GLU A 179 -5.66 -33.55 19.78
N ASN A 180 -5.29 -32.39 20.32
CA ASN A 180 -6.19 -31.29 20.66
C ASN A 180 -5.63 -29.96 20.12
N PRO A 181 -5.84 -29.61 18.85
CA PRO A 181 -5.32 -28.39 18.25
C PRO A 181 -5.90 -27.14 18.91
N ILE A 182 -5.03 -26.22 19.32
CA ILE A 182 -5.44 -24.94 19.90
C ILE A 182 -5.44 -23.91 18.77
N LYS A 183 -6.64 -23.41 18.44
CA LYS A 183 -6.82 -22.44 17.34
C LYS A 183 -5.87 -21.24 17.43
N LYS A 184 -5.66 -20.71 18.63
CA LYS A 184 -4.77 -19.56 18.87
C LYS A 184 -3.33 -19.84 18.44
N ASN A 185 -2.82 -21.05 18.70
CA ASN A 185 -1.46 -21.42 18.28
C ASN A 185 -1.38 -21.50 16.76
N ILE A 186 -2.38 -22.12 16.11
CA ILE A 186 -2.43 -22.16 14.64
C ILE A 186 -2.47 -20.74 14.05
N GLU A 187 -3.22 -19.82 14.66
CA GLU A 187 -3.26 -18.40 14.25
C GLU A 187 -1.88 -17.72 14.38
N GLU A 188 -1.11 -18.06 15.43
CA GLU A 188 0.26 -17.57 15.65
C GLU A 188 1.21 -18.09 14.56
N GLU A 189 1.27 -19.41 14.33
CA GLU A 189 2.15 -20.02 13.32
C GLU A 189 1.81 -19.56 11.88
N ILE A 190 0.51 -19.36 11.58
CA ILE A 190 0.10 -18.79 10.29
C ILE A 190 0.58 -17.34 10.16
N GLY A 191 0.55 -16.57 11.26
CA GLY A 191 1.10 -15.22 11.30
C GLY A 191 2.59 -15.19 11.00
N ASP A 192 3.36 -16.08 11.61
CA ASP A 192 4.81 -16.17 11.43
C ASP A 192 5.19 -16.69 10.04
N LEU A 193 4.45 -17.66 9.49
CA LEU A 193 4.58 -18.08 8.09
C LEU A 193 4.35 -16.92 7.12
N LEU A 194 3.29 -16.12 7.32
CA LEU A 194 3.06 -14.92 6.51
C LEU A 194 4.21 -13.92 6.65
N PHE A 195 4.71 -13.72 7.87
CA PHE A 195 5.85 -12.83 8.12
C PHE A 195 7.15 -13.33 7.44
N ALA A 196 7.42 -14.63 7.48
CA ALA A 196 8.57 -15.25 6.83
C ALA A 196 8.47 -15.17 5.29
N THR A 197 7.27 -15.35 4.71
CA THR A 197 7.08 -15.19 3.26
C THR A 197 7.30 -13.75 2.80
N VAL A 198 6.93 -12.75 3.62
CA VAL A 198 7.26 -11.34 3.37
C VAL A 198 8.78 -11.13 3.39
N ASN A 199 9.48 -11.80 4.31
CA ASN A 199 10.94 -11.74 4.39
C ASN A 199 11.61 -12.30 3.13
N LEU A 200 11.10 -13.44 2.63
CA LEU A 200 11.55 -14.02 1.38
C LEU A 200 11.34 -13.07 0.20
N ALA A 201 10.14 -12.50 0.05
CA ALA A 201 9.86 -11.53 -1.01
C ALA A 201 10.79 -10.32 -0.94
N ARG A 202 11.04 -9.78 0.27
CA ARG A 202 11.96 -8.66 0.50
C ARG A 202 13.39 -9.00 0.07
N HIS A 203 13.89 -10.19 0.41
CA HIS A 203 15.22 -10.68 0.00
C HIS A 203 15.35 -10.86 -1.52
N LEU A 204 14.25 -11.11 -2.21
CA LEU A 204 14.17 -11.15 -3.67
C LEU A 204 14.00 -9.76 -4.31
N GLY A 205 13.95 -8.68 -3.53
CA GLY A 205 13.71 -7.32 -4.01
C GLY A 205 12.27 -7.07 -4.46
N LEU A 206 11.32 -7.88 -4.00
CA LEU A 206 9.90 -7.78 -4.34
C LEU A 206 9.13 -7.07 -3.21
N HIS A 207 8.03 -6.42 -3.57
CA HIS A 207 7.11 -5.77 -2.62
C HIS A 207 5.90 -6.66 -2.35
N SER A 208 5.83 -7.22 -1.14
CA SER A 208 4.89 -8.29 -0.77
C SER A 208 3.41 -7.92 -0.99
N GLU A 209 3.04 -6.69 -0.66
CA GLU A 209 1.68 -6.17 -0.87
C GLU A 209 1.31 -6.17 -2.36
N PHE A 210 2.20 -5.64 -3.20
CA PHE A 210 1.94 -5.48 -4.63
C PHE A 210 1.93 -6.82 -5.38
N ILE A 211 2.80 -7.77 -4.99
CA ILE A 211 2.78 -9.12 -5.58
C ILE A 211 1.49 -9.87 -5.24
N LEU A 212 0.96 -9.70 -4.01
CA LEU A 212 -0.30 -10.32 -3.63
C LEU A 212 -1.47 -9.69 -4.38
N GLN A 213 -1.53 -8.36 -4.51
CA GLN A 213 -2.55 -7.69 -5.31
C GLN A 213 -2.55 -8.15 -6.77
N GLN A 214 -1.39 -8.39 -7.36
CA GLN A 214 -1.29 -8.97 -8.70
C GLN A 214 -1.82 -10.41 -8.76
N ALA A 215 -1.51 -11.23 -7.74
CA ALA A 215 -2.03 -12.59 -7.65
C ALA A 215 -3.56 -12.62 -7.50
N ILE A 216 -4.12 -11.74 -6.67
CA ILE A 216 -5.56 -11.54 -6.50
C ILE A 216 -6.20 -11.13 -7.83
N HIS A 217 -5.67 -10.10 -8.50
CA HIS A 217 -6.21 -9.66 -9.78
C HIS A 217 -6.21 -10.77 -10.83
N LYS A 218 -5.13 -11.54 -10.93
CA LYS A 218 -5.04 -12.71 -11.82
C LYS A 218 -6.07 -13.78 -11.46
N PHE A 219 -6.30 -14.02 -10.17
CA PHE A 219 -7.35 -14.95 -9.72
C PHE A 219 -8.74 -14.45 -10.14
N THR A 220 -9.04 -13.17 -9.90
CA THR A 220 -10.32 -12.53 -10.27
C THR A 220 -10.57 -12.61 -11.77
N GLN A 221 -9.57 -12.28 -12.61
CA GLN A 221 -9.72 -12.36 -14.06
C GLN A 221 -10.07 -13.78 -14.55
N ARG A 222 -9.44 -14.80 -13.95
CA ARG A 222 -9.74 -16.20 -14.28
C ARG A 222 -11.11 -16.64 -13.80
N PHE A 223 -11.53 -16.18 -12.62
CA PHE A 223 -12.84 -16.50 -12.10
C PHE A 223 -13.95 -15.82 -12.91
N ASN A 224 -13.77 -14.56 -13.31
CA ASN A 224 -14.70 -13.86 -14.20
C ASN A 224 -14.82 -14.56 -15.57
N TYR A 225 -13.74 -15.20 -16.05
CA TYR A 225 -13.79 -16.03 -17.25
C TYR A 225 -14.67 -17.28 -17.03
N ILE A 226 -14.56 -17.94 -15.87
CA ILE A 226 -15.45 -19.06 -15.50
C ILE A 226 -16.91 -18.61 -15.48
N GLU A 227 -17.19 -17.49 -14.79
CA GLU A 227 -18.54 -16.89 -14.73
C GLU A 227 -19.09 -16.64 -16.14
N THR A 228 -18.31 -15.97 -16.99
CA THR A 228 -18.71 -15.67 -18.36
C THR A 228 -18.95 -16.94 -19.18
N TYR A 229 -18.11 -17.96 -19.02
CA TYR A 229 -18.22 -19.23 -19.73
C TYR A 229 -19.53 -19.95 -19.42
N PHE A 230 -19.88 -20.09 -18.13
CA PHE A 230 -21.10 -20.79 -17.72
C PHE A 230 -22.36 -19.95 -17.92
N ASN A 231 -22.27 -18.63 -17.75
CA ASN A 231 -23.38 -17.73 -18.05
C ASN A 231 -23.77 -17.77 -19.54
N ASN A 232 -22.78 -17.83 -20.45
CA ASN A 232 -23.03 -18.01 -21.89
C ASN A 232 -23.71 -19.35 -22.23
N LYS A 233 -23.65 -20.33 -21.32
CA LYS A 233 -24.33 -21.62 -21.44
C LYS A 233 -25.67 -21.66 -20.67
N ASN A 234 -26.10 -20.53 -20.09
CA ASN A 234 -27.26 -20.45 -19.20
C ASN A 234 -27.20 -21.43 -18.01
N GLN A 235 -26.00 -21.68 -17.48
CA GLN A 235 -25.81 -22.55 -16.31
C GLN A 235 -25.45 -21.71 -15.08
N ALA A 236 -26.13 -21.95 -13.96
CA ALA A 236 -25.84 -21.29 -12.69
C ALA A 236 -24.59 -21.93 -12.05
N LEU A 237 -23.66 -21.11 -11.54
CA LEU A 237 -22.43 -21.60 -10.90
C LEU A 237 -22.69 -22.48 -9.67
N SER A 238 -23.83 -22.32 -8.99
CA SER A 238 -24.25 -23.17 -7.87
C SER A 238 -24.41 -24.64 -8.26
N ASP A 239 -24.68 -24.90 -9.54
CA ASP A 239 -25.00 -26.22 -10.06
C ASP A 239 -23.78 -26.85 -10.78
N ILE A 240 -22.64 -26.15 -10.80
CA ILE A 240 -21.40 -26.57 -11.45
C ILE A 240 -20.48 -27.22 -10.41
N THR A 241 -19.92 -28.36 -10.78
CA THR A 241 -18.95 -29.06 -9.93
C THR A 241 -17.59 -28.38 -9.93
N LEU A 242 -16.80 -28.60 -8.87
CA LEU A 242 -15.42 -28.09 -8.80
C LEU A 242 -14.56 -28.60 -9.97
N GLU A 243 -14.78 -29.83 -10.41
CA GLU A 243 -14.06 -30.44 -11.54
C GLU A 243 -14.35 -29.71 -12.86
N GLU A 244 -15.62 -29.36 -13.09
CA GLU A 244 -16.02 -28.56 -14.26
C GLU A 244 -15.45 -27.14 -14.18
N MET A 245 -15.47 -26.49 -13.01
CA MET A 245 -14.85 -25.18 -12.81
C MET A 245 -13.34 -25.23 -13.05
N GLU A 246 -12.64 -26.27 -12.56
CA GLU A 246 -11.20 -26.44 -12.75
C GLU A 246 -10.84 -26.67 -14.23
N SER A 247 -11.67 -27.40 -14.98
CA SER A 247 -11.49 -27.56 -16.43
C SER A 247 -11.52 -26.22 -17.16
N VAL A 248 -12.47 -25.34 -16.81
CA VAL A 248 -12.58 -23.99 -17.39
C VAL A 248 -11.47 -23.06 -16.88
N TRP A 249 -11.06 -23.21 -15.62
CA TRP A 249 -9.92 -22.49 -15.03
C TRP A 249 -8.62 -22.74 -15.80
N GLN A 250 -8.37 -23.99 -16.20
CA GLN A 250 -7.20 -24.35 -17.00
C GLN A 250 -7.27 -23.77 -18.43
N GLN A 251 -8.46 -23.65 -19.01
CA GLN A 251 -8.66 -22.93 -20.28
C GLN A 251 -8.35 -21.43 -20.12
N ALA A 252 -8.82 -20.79 -19.05
CA ALA A 252 -8.51 -19.39 -18.75
C ALA A 252 -6.99 -19.14 -18.66
N LYS A 253 -6.26 -20.02 -17.96
CA LYS A 253 -4.78 -19.97 -17.87
C LYS A 253 -4.10 -20.04 -19.24
N GLN A 254 -4.60 -20.87 -20.16
CA GLN A 254 -4.02 -21.00 -21.49
C GLN A 254 -4.26 -19.75 -22.34
N HIS A 255 -5.47 -19.19 -22.27
CA HIS A 255 -5.85 -17.98 -23.00
C HIS A 255 -5.03 -16.75 -22.55
N GLU A 256 -4.77 -16.59 -21.25
CA GLU A 256 -3.88 -15.55 -20.72
C GLU A 256 -2.44 -15.67 -21.25
N LYS A 257 -1.88 -16.89 -21.26
CA LYS A 257 -0.52 -17.14 -21.76
C LYS A 257 -0.35 -16.83 -23.25
N GLN A 258 -1.43 -16.94 -24.03
CA GLN A 258 -1.42 -16.59 -25.45
C GLN A 258 -1.48 -15.08 -25.68
N LYS A 259 -2.21 -14.32 -24.84
CA LYS A 259 -2.27 -12.85 -24.92
C LYS A 259 -0.97 -12.14 -24.52
N LEU A 260 -0.11 -12.81 -23.76
CA LEU A 260 1.18 -12.29 -23.27
C LEU A 260 2.36 -12.58 -24.21
N LYS A 261 2.13 -13.32 -25.30
CA LYS A 261 3.10 -13.55 -26.38
C LYS A 261 2.85 -12.58 -27.53
#